data_AF-A0A2E0TNI3-F1
#
_entry.id   AF-A0A2E0TNI3-F1
#
_cell.length_a   1.000
_cell.length_b   1.000
_cell.length_c   1.000
_cell.angle_alpha   90.00
_cell.angle_beta   90.00
_cell.angle_gamma   90.00
#
_symmetry.space_group_name_H-M   'P 1'
#
loop_
_entity.id
_entity.type
_entity.pdbx_description
1 polymer ?
#
loop_
_entity_poly.entity_id
_entity_poly.type
_entity_poly.pdbx_seq_one_letter_code
_entity_poly.pdbx_strand_id
1 'polypeptide(L)'
;MSSPPEKLIALGKKADANAAEAKAAVTKAAAAKHAPAPSFPLARVAPGDRWFDYCLEPYRPRRPPAGKLRAENLLWYSLELAGLLDAARPPLEALQRSLGRDMTVFGVKTDGQRLFWELYLYDPRKEDPRATVAGLRETLAPWLELRPPVRESTPYMMVSFDLDADILARGRVDELNLYLTGTEDHAGRSYVVREDGLELANTYRFLSPKRDIDTVLSLLTSSAFVDYDAAPTTLAEVLIPELFACKKVCVAKKRTHDGVYFSGVDVDQLLWLLRRFPYPPALVAFAERCAPELDHLYFDVGLDLQQGPDGRVAYPKTGFYGTL
;
A
#
# COMPACT_ATOMS: atom_id res chain seq x y z
N MET A 1 2.39 47.40 -49.56
CA MET A 1 3.29 47.65 -48.42
C MET A 1 2.63 47.02 -47.19
N SER A 2 2.84 45.72 -46.99
CA SER A 2 3.82 45.12 -46.06
C SER A 2 3.50 45.38 -44.58
N SER A 3 2.79 44.42 -43.98
CA SER A 3 3.06 43.97 -42.60
C SER A 3 2.51 42.56 -42.43
N PRO A 4 3.41 41.57 -42.27
CA PRO A 4 3.26 40.69 -41.13
C PRO A 4 4.61 40.42 -40.46
N PRO A 5 4.72 40.57 -39.13
CA PRO A 5 5.61 39.66 -38.41
C PRO A 5 5.14 39.19 -37.02
N GLU A 6 3.93 39.50 -36.55
CA GLU A 6 3.57 39.14 -35.15
C GLU A 6 3.01 37.72 -34.98
N LYS A 7 2.28 37.18 -35.96
CA LYS A 7 1.72 35.81 -35.85
C LYS A 7 2.76 34.70 -35.97
N LEU A 8 3.88 34.94 -36.67
CA LEU A 8 4.96 33.95 -36.82
C LEU A 8 5.81 33.81 -35.54
N ILE A 9 5.95 34.87 -34.75
CA ILE A 9 6.73 34.84 -33.49
C ILE A 9 5.99 34.07 -32.39
N ALA A 10 4.65 34.16 -32.34
CA ALA A 10 3.83 33.45 -31.37
C ALA A 10 3.77 31.92 -31.63
N LEU A 11 3.82 31.51 -32.90
CA LEU A 11 3.86 30.10 -33.30
C LEU A 11 5.23 29.46 -32.99
N GLY A 12 6.32 30.19 -33.17
CA GLY A 12 7.67 29.72 -32.80
C GLY A 12 7.83 29.45 -31.31
N LYS A 13 7.38 30.39 -30.45
CA LYS A 13 7.48 30.24 -28.98
C LYS A 13 6.67 29.06 -28.44
N LYS A 14 5.54 28.72 -29.06
CA LYS A 14 4.70 27.57 -28.66
C LYS A 14 5.29 26.23 -29.12
N ALA A 15 5.98 26.21 -30.27
CA ALA A 15 6.72 25.05 -30.73
C ALA A 15 7.95 24.77 -29.85
N ASP A 16 8.67 25.81 -29.42
CA ASP A 16 9.84 25.67 -28.55
C ASP A 16 9.47 25.19 -27.13
N ALA A 17 8.33 25.63 -26.58
CA ALA A 17 7.82 25.15 -25.30
C ALA A 17 7.41 23.66 -25.36
N ASN A 18 6.72 23.25 -26.43
CA ASN A 18 6.33 21.85 -26.65
C ASN A 18 7.56 20.95 -26.90
N ALA A 19 8.59 21.46 -27.56
CA ALA A 19 9.84 20.73 -27.78
C ALA A 19 10.64 20.58 -26.47
N ALA A 20 10.62 21.58 -25.59
CA ALA A 20 11.24 21.52 -24.27
C ALA A 20 10.51 20.53 -23.34
N GLU A 21 9.17 20.50 -23.34
CA GLU A 21 8.36 19.50 -22.61
C GLU A 21 8.59 18.08 -23.15
N ALA A 22 8.61 17.90 -24.47
CA ALA A 22 8.88 16.60 -25.09
C ALA A 22 10.30 16.12 -24.77
N LYS A 23 11.29 17.01 -24.79
CA LYS A 23 12.68 16.68 -24.44
C LYS A 23 12.84 16.38 -22.95
N ALA A 24 12.12 17.09 -22.07
CA ALA A 24 12.08 16.78 -20.63
C ALA A 24 11.41 15.42 -20.36
N ALA A 25 10.32 15.10 -21.06
CA ALA A 25 9.64 13.81 -20.98
C ALA A 25 10.54 12.65 -21.48
N VAL A 26 11.25 12.85 -22.60
CA VAL A 26 12.21 11.86 -23.14
C VAL A 26 13.41 11.69 -22.21
N THR A 27 13.90 12.76 -21.57
CA THR A 27 15.02 12.69 -20.62
C THR A 27 14.61 12.00 -19.30
N LYS A 28 13.38 12.25 -18.82
CA LYS A 28 12.79 11.55 -17.67
C LYS A 28 12.54 10.07 -17.97
N ALA A 29 12.12 9.74 -19.19
CA ALA A 29 11.96 8.36 -19.65
C ALA A 29 13.30 7.61 -19.85
N ALA A 30 14.37 8.32 -20.25
CA ALA A 30 15.71 7.73 -20.40
C ALA A 30 16.39 7.47 -19.05
N ALA A 31 16.21 8.37 -18.07
CA ALA A 31 16.69 8.16 -16.69
C ALA A 31 15.91 7.06 -15.96
N ALA A 32 14.66 6.78 -16.35
CA ALA A 32 13.81 5.74 -15.77
C ALA A 32 14.21 4.30 -16.14
N LYS A 33 15.16 4.08 -17.06
CA LYS A 33 15.48 2.73 -17.55
C LYS A 33 16.32 1.87 -16.60
N HIS A 34 16.97 2.45 -15.60
CA HIS A 34 17.77 1.70 -14.63
C HIS A 34 17.51 2.23 -13.22
N ALA A 35 16.76 1.47 -12.42
CA ALA A 35 16.64 1.78 -11.00
C ALA A 35 18.03 1.68 -10.36
N PRO A 36 18.49 2.70 -9.60
CA PRO A 36 19.77 2.64 -8.92
C PRO A 36 19.89 1.36 -8.08
N ALA A 37 21.10 0.84 -7.98
CA ALA A 37 21.35 -0.30 -7.10
C ALA A 37 21.01 0.11 -5.65
N PRO A 38 20.36 -0.77 -4.87
CA PRO A 38 20.07 -0.46 -3.48
C PRO A 38 21.37 -0.29 -2.69
N SER A 39 21.40 0.65 -1.74
CA SER A 39 22.52 0.82 -0.79
C SER A 39 22.55 -0.24 0.31
N PHE A 40 21.54 -1.11 0.36
CA PHE A 40 21.39 -2.17 1.35
C PHE A 40 21.52 -3.58 0.73
N PRO A 41 21.95 -4.58 1.52
CA PRO A 41 21.97 -5.96 1.05
C PRO A 41 20.55 -6.49 0.84
N LEU A 42 20.31 -7.14 -0.29
CA LEU A 42 19.01 -7.74 -0.57
C LEU A 42 18.72 -8.93 0.35
N ALA A 43 17.55 -8.92 0.98
CA ALA A 43 17.06 -10.00 1.83
C ALA A 43 16.66 -11.22 0.97
N ARG A 44 17.19 -12.39 1.31
CA ARG A 44 16.90 -13.67 0.66
C ARG A 44 16.12 -14.59 1.58
N VAL A 45 15.38 -15.50 0.95
CA VAL A 45 14.65 -16.55 1.65
C VAL A 45 15.62 -17.46 2.41
N ALA A 46 15.29 -17.75 3.67
CA ALA A 46 16.01 -18.68 4.53
C ALA A 46 15.20 -19.96 4.78
N PRO A 47 15.85 -21.08 5.14
CA PRO A 47 15.14 -22.27 5.62
C PRO A 47 14.28 -21.93 6.84
N GLY A 48 13.01 -22.34 6.82
CA GLY A 48 12.04 -22.09 7.91
C GLY A 48 11.21 -20.81 7.74
N ASP A 49 11.45 -20.01 6.71
CA ASP A 49 10.61 -18.85 6.39
C ASP A 49 9.13 -19.25 6.21
N ARG A 50 8.25 -18.38 6.69
CA ARG A 50 6.79 -18.55 6.65
C ARG A 50 6.20 -17.62 5.62
N TRP A 51 4.99 -17.93 5.17
CA TRP A 51 4.36 -17.21 4.06
C TRP A 51 2.95 -16.86 4.46
N PHE A 52 2.69 -15.57 4.57
CA PHE A 52 1.43 -15.04 5.01
C PHE A 52 0.95 -13.97 4.03
N ASP A 53 -0.35 -13.93 3.78
CA ASP A 53 -0.96 -12.75 3.14
C ASP A 53 -1.10 -11.61 4.15
N TYR A 54 -1.57 -10.44 3.71
CA TYR A 54 -1.72 -9.30 4.61
C TYR A 54 -2.73 -9.51 5.74
N CYS A 55 -3.54 -10.58 5.76
CA CYS A 55 -4.40 -10.98 6.87
C CYS A 55 -3.72 -11.94 7.87
N LEU A 56 -2.42 -12.19 7.69
CA LEU A 56 -1.66 -13.26 8.33
C LEU A 56 -2.20 -14.68 8.09
N GLU A 57 -2.89 -14.91 6.98
CA GLU A 57 -3.30 -16.26 6.61
C GLU A 57 -2.15 -17.00 5.91
N PRO A 58 -1.79 -18.21 6.37
CA PRO A 58 -0.69 -18.94 5.80
C PRO A 58 -1.01 -19.39 4.37
N TYR A 59 -0.02 -19.29 3.47
CA TYR A 59 -0.14 -19.79 2.11
C TYR A 59 1.04 -20.67 1.69
N ARG A 60 0.84 -21.41 0.59
CA ARG A 60 1.94 -22.13 -0.08
C ARG A 60 2.54 -21.26 -1.19
N PRO A 61 3.87 -21.07 -1.24
CA PRO A 61 4.51 -20.33 -2.32
C PRO A 61 4.11 -20.83 -3.70
N ARG A 62 4.00 -19.92 -4.67
CA ARG A 62 3.61 -20.23 -6.06
C ARG A 62 4.66 -21.02 -6.83
N ARG A 63 5.92 -20.87 -6.41
CA ARG A 63 7.12 -21.43 -7.03
C ARG A 63 8.09 -21.83 -5.92
N PRO A 64 9.10 -22.69 -6.18
CA PRO A 64 10.14 -22.98 -5.21
C PRO A 64 10.82 -21.69 -4.72
N PRO A 65 10.85 -21.43 -3.40
CA PRO A 65 11.33 -20.16 -2.85
C PRO A 65 12.83 -20.16 -2.55
N ALA A 66 13.50 -21.32 -2.63
CA ALA A 66 14.90 -21.46 -2.24
C ALA A 66 15.81 -20.48 -3.01
N GLY A 67 16.58 -19.69 -2.28
CA GLY A 67 17.52 -18.71 -2.82
C GLY A 67 16.89 -17.43 -3.40
N LYS A 68 15.56 -17.32 -3.42
CA LYS A 68 14.85 -16.16 -3.99
C LYS A 68 14.81 -14.96 -3.03
N LEU A 69 14.30 -13.82 -3.51
CA LEU A 69 14.24 -12.56 -2.75
C LEU A 69 12.98 -12.48 -1.89
N ARG A 70 13.06 -11.79 -0.76
CA ARG A 70 11.90 -11.52 0.10
C ARG A 70 11.14 -10.25 -0.32
N ALA A 71 9.85 -10.17 0.02
CA ALA A 71 8.98 -9.03 -0.29
C ALA A 71 9.48 -7.73 0.36
N GLU A 72 10.07 -7.81 1.55
CA GLU A 72 10.63 -6.67 2.29
C GLU A 72 11.66 -5.85 1.49
N ASN A 73 12.29 -6.42 0.46
CA ASN A 73 13.17 -5.64 -0.43
C ASN A 73 12.44 -4.48 -1.12
N LEU A 74 11.15 -4.63 -1.43
CA LEU A 74 10.33 -3.55 -1.99
C LEU A 74 10.07 -2.46 -0.94
N LEU A 75 9.84 -2.84 0.33
CA LEU A 75 9.71 -1.91 1.45
C LEU A 75 11.01 -1.11 1.62
N TRP A 76 12.14 -1.78 1.77
CA TRP A 76 13.44 -1.13 1.97
C TRP A 76 13.79 -0.19 0.83
N TYR A 77 13.56 -0.60 -0.41
CA TYR A 77 13.84 0.23 -1.58
C TYR A 77 12.91 1.44 -1.65
N SER A 78 11.64 1.29 -1.29
CA SER A 78 10.70 2.42 -1.24
C SER A 78 11.11 3.47 -0.20
N LEU A 79 11.60 3.04 0.97
CA LEU A 79 12.14 3.94 2.01
C LEU A 79 13.43 4.63 1.55
N GLU A 80 14.31 3.91 0.84
CA GLU A 80 15.53 4.47 0.24
C GLU A 80 15.20 5.58 -0.75
N LEU A 81 14.26 5.35 -1.66
CA LEU A 81 13.84 6.34 -2.66
C LEU A 81 13.25 7.61 -2.04
N ALA A 82 12.63 7.48 -0.85
CA ALA A 82 12.11 8.62 -0.10
C ALA A 82 13.17 9.30 0.79
N GLY A 83 14.39 8.77 0.85
CA GLY A 83 15.44 9.28 1.73
C GLY A 83 15.20 8.99 3.21
N LEU A 84 14.40 7.96 3.53
CA LEU A 84 13.93 7.64 4.89
C LEU A 84 14.51 6.33 5.43
N LEU A 85 15.34 5.63 4.66
CA LEU A 85 15.86 4.31 5.03
C LEU A 85 16.57 4.31 6.38
N ASP A 86 17.46 5.27 6.62
CA ASP A 86 18.26 5.32 7.86
C ASP A 86 17.41 5.58 9.10
N ALA A 87 16.37 6.42 8.97
CA ALA A 87 15.46 6.72 10.07
C ALA A 87 14.47 5.57 10.34
N ALA A 88 13.99 4.90 9.28
CA ALA A 88 12.99 3.84 9.38
C ALA A 88 13.59 2.47 9.74
N ARG A 89 14.84 2.19 9.36
CA ARG A 89 15.47 0.88 9.56
C ARG A 89 15.48 0.43 11.03
N PRO A 90 15.96 1.23 12.00
CA PRO A 90 16.06 0.76 13.38
C PRO A 90 14.72 0.30 14.01
N PRO A 91 13.60 1.05 13.94
CA PRO A 91 12.33 0.58 14.49
C PRO A 91 11.77 -0.63 13.74
N LEU A 92 11.94 -0.71 12.42
CA LEU A 92 11.47 -1.85 11.62
C LEU A 92 12.23 -3.15 11.95
N GLU A 93 13.55 -3.07 12.09
CA GLU A 93 14.34 -4.23 12.52
C GLU A 93 14.05 -4.61 13.98
N ALA A 94 13.69 -3.65 14.85
CA ALA A 94 13.25 -3.94 16.21
C ALA A 94 11.94 -4.72 16.25
N LEU A 95 10.96 -4.34 15.43
CA LEU A 95 9.73 -5.11 15.23
C LEU A 95 10.04 -6.54 14.76
N GLN A 96 10.90 -6.70 13.75
CA GLN A 96 11.27 -8.01 13.23
C GLN A 96 11.95 -8.89 14.30
N ARG A 97 12.81 -8.32 15.16
CA ARG A 97 13.44 -9.05 16.27
C ARG A 97 12.45 -9.40 17.38
N SER A 98 11.52 -8.50 17.70
CA SER A 98 10.58 -8.65 18.81
C SER A 98 9.47 -9.65 18.49
N LEU A 99 8.82 -9.49 17.34
CA LEU A 99 7.66 -10.29 16.93
C LEU A 99 8.04 -11.52 16.10
N GLY A 100 9.27 -11.53 15.58
CA GLY A 100 9.72 -12.50 14.61
C GLY A 100 9.47 -12.03 13.18
N ARG A 101 10.25 -12.60 12.27
CA ARG A 101 10.13 -12.39 10.83
C ARG A 101 8.78 -12.89 10.31
N ASP A 102 8.22 -12.15 9.36
CA ASP A 102 6.91 -12.37 8.74
C ASP A 102 5.69 -12.06 9.62
N MET A 103 5.88 -11.48 10.81
CA MET A 103 4.78 -11.16 11.73
C MET A 103 4.36 -9.69 11.70
N THR A 104 5.05 -8.86 10.91
CA THR A 104 4.62 -7.49 10.62
C THR A 104 4.23 -7.41 9.16
N VAL A 105 3.01 -6.97 8.87
CA VAL A 105 2.61 -6.65 7.51
C VAL A 105 2.96 -5.19 7.25
N PHE A 106 3.57 -4.90 6.11
CA PHE A 106 3.80 -3.53 5.66
C PHE A 106 2.89 -3.22 4.48
N GLY A 107 2.48 -1.96 4.35
CA GLY A 107 1.90 -1.38 3.15
C GLY A 107 2.78 -0.26 2.64
N VAL A 108 3.11 -0.25 1.34
CA VAL A 108 3.72 0.90 0.65
C VAL A 108 2.62 1.57 -0.17
N LYS A 109 2.33 2.83 0.15
CA LYS A 109 1.21 3.59 -0.42
C LYS A 109 1.69 4.84 -1.14
N THR A 110 0.89 5.30 -2.10
CA THR A 110 1.06 6.56 -2.80
C THR A 110 -0.28 7.28 -2.92
N ASP A 111 -0.27 8.60 -2.77
CA ASP A 111 -1.36 9.52 -3.09
C ASP A 111 -1.13 10.24 -4.44
N GLY A 112 -0.10 9.81 -5.17
CA GLY A 112 0.37 10.42 -6.41
C GLY A 112 1.33 11.60 -6.23
N GLN A 113 1.55 12.04 -4.99
CA GLN A 113 2.54 13.07 -4.66
C GLN A 113 3.71 12.50 -3.88
N ARG A 114 3.44 11.62 -2.91
CA ARG A 114 4.45 11.05 -2.02
C ARG A 114 4.21 9.58 -1.72
N LEU A 115 5.28 8.91 -1.31
CA LEU A 115 5.22 7.61 -0.67
C LEU A 115 5.00 7.77 0.83
N PHE A 116 4.25 6.83 1.40
CA PHE A 116 4.09 6.65 2.84
C PHE A 116 3.82 5.17 3.11
N TRP A 117 4.02 4.76 4.35
CA TRP A 117 3.95 3.36 4.75
C TRP A 117 2.92 3.17 5.84
N GLU A 118 2.42 1.96 5.98
CA GLU A 118 1.66 1.53 7.15
C GLU A 118 2.19 0.21 7.65
N LEU A 119 2.28 0.05 8.96
CA LEU A 119 2.66 -1.20 9.60
C LEU A 119 1.45 -1.77 10.31
N TYR A 120 1.16 -3.05 10.07
CA TYR A 120 0.07 -3.77 10.68
C TYR A 120 0.62 -4.92 11.51
N LEU A 121 0.13 -5.01 12.75
CA LEU A 121 0.63 -5.92 13.75
C LEU A 121 -0.55 -6.69 14.31
N TYR A 122 -0.53 -8.01 14.10
CA TYR A 122 -1.65 -8.91 14.37
C TYR A 122 -1.42 -9.67 15.68
N ASP A 123 -2.44 -9.68 16.53
CA ASP A 123 -2.55 -10.60 17.66
C ASP A 123 -4.03 -10.87 17.95
N PRO A 124 -4.71 -11.69 17.11
CA PRO A 124 -6.15 -11.92 17.22
C PRO A 124 -6.58 -12.53 18.56
N ARG A 125 -5.66 -13.21 19.26
CA ARG A 125 -5.95 -13.90 20.52
C ARG A 125 -5.30 -13.25 21.75
N LYS A 126 -4.52 -12.18 21.56
CA LYS A 126 -3.74 -11.53 22.62
C LYS A 126 -2.80 -12.50 23.34
N GLU A 127 -2.21 -13.41 22.56
CA GLU A 127 -1.31 -14.45 23.08
C GLU A 127 0.13 -13.96 23.18
N ASP A 128 0.51 -12.91 22.43
CA ASP A 128 1.86 -12.34 22.46
C ASP A 128 1.86 -10.92 23.04
N PRO A 129 2.28 -10.74 24.32
CA PRO A 129 2.34 -9.43 24.95
C PRO A 129 3.14 -8.39 24.14
N ARG A 130 4.10 -8.82 23.33
CA ARG A 130 4.92 -7.93 22.48
C ARG A 130 4.13 -7.30 21.33
N ALA A 131 3.06 -7.95 20.87
CA ALA A 131 2.19 -7.48 19.80
C ALA A 131 1.07 -6.54 20.28
N THR A 132 0.94 -6.34 21.60
CA THR A 132 0.02 -5.35 22.19
C THR A 132 0.56 -3.92 22.02
N VAL A 133 -0.29 -2.89 22.08
CA VAL A 133 0.18 -1.49 21.98
C VAL A 133 1.20 -1.14 23.06
N ALA A 134 1.04 -1.68 24.27
CA ALA A 134 2.05 -1.59 25.33
C ALA A 134 3.39 -2.22 24.92
N GLY A 135 3.39 -3.46 24.42
CA GLY A 135 4.61 -4.14 23.95
C GLY A 135 5.27 -3.46 22.74
N LEU A 136 4.47 -2.85 21.87
CA LEU A 136 4.97 -2.08 20.74
C LEU A 136 5.63 -0.78 21.17
N ARG A 137 5.14 -0.09 22.20
CA ARG A 137 5.81 1.09 22.78
C ARG A 137 7.22 0.73 23.25
N GLU A 138 7.38 -0.41 23.92
CA GLU A 138 8.68 -0.89 24.36
C GLU A 138 9.57 -1.27 23.18
N THR A 139 9.02 -1.99 22.19
CA THR A 139 9.76 -2.46 21.01
C THR A 139 10.25 -1.31 20.13
N LEU A 140 9.45 -0.25 19.99
CA LEU A 140 9.74 0.88 19.10
C LEU A 140 10.59 1.98 19.76
N ALA A 141 10.73 1.96 21.09
CA ALA A 141 11.61 2.89 21.79
C ALA A 141 13.09 2.59 21.48
N PRO A 142 13.95 3.63 21.34
CA PRO A 142 13.64 5.05 21.49
C PRO A 142 13.23 5.76 20.18
N TRP A 143 13.05 5.02 19.07
CA TRP A 143 12.89 5.59 17.74
C TRP A 143 11.50 6.18 17.47
N LEU A 144 10.45 5.55 18.00
CA LEU A 144 9.07 6.02 17.84
C LEU A 144 8.31 5.94 19.18
N GLU A 145 7.80 7.07 19.62
CA GLU A 145 6.85 7.17 20.72
C GLU A 145 5.42 7.02 20.18
N LEU A 146 4.75 5.90 20.47
CA LEU A 146 3.31 5.79 20.22
C LEU A 146 2.59 6.63 21.28
N ARG A 147 1.76 7.61 20.91
CA ARG A 147 1.05 8.48 21.88
C ARG A 147 -0.33 7.95 22.27
N PRO A 148 -1.19 7.49 21.35
CA PRO A 148 -2.58 7.22 21.65
C PRO A 148 -2.79 6.23 22.81
N PRO A 149 -3.62 6.59 23.81
CA PRO A 149 -3.91 5.70 24.93
C PRO A 149 -4.82 4.56 24.46
N VAL A 150 -4.30 3.33 24.51
CA VAL A 150 -5.07 2.12 24.17
C VAL A 150 -5.25 1.28 25.42
N ARG A 151 -6.51 0.91 25.70
CA ARG A 151 -6.81 -0.05 26.77
C ARG A 151 -6.58 -1.46 26.24
N GLU A 152 -5.68 -2.21 26.86
CA GLU A 152 -5.40 -3.58 26.43
C GLU A 152 -6.56 -4.55 26.68
N SER A 153 -7.59 -4.14 27.43
CA SER A 153 -8.86 -4.87 27.53
C SER A 153 -9.72 -4.77 26.26
N THR A 154 -9.45 -3.84 25.34
CA THR A 154 -10.16 -3.70 24.08
C THR A 154 -9.84 -4.89 23.17
N PRO A 155 -10.83 -5.64 22.64
CA PRO A 155 -10.59 -6.85 21.86
C PRO A 155 -10.23 -6.55 20.40
N TYR A 156 -9.20 -5.74 20.18
CA TYR A 156 -8.64 -5.56 18.84
C TYR A 156 -7.82 -6.79 18.45
N MET A 157 -7.92 -7.19 17.19
CA MET A 157 -7.15 -8.30 16.62
C MET A 157 -5.87 -7.84 15.92
N MET A 158 -5.83 -6.55 15.57
CA MET A 158 -4.73 -5.93 14.88
C MET A 158 -4.67 -4.45 15.25
N VAL A 159 -3.45 -3.93 15.34
CA VAL A 159 -3.18 -2.50 15.37
C VAL A 159 -2.34 -2.12 14.15
N SER A 160 -2.55 -0.93 13.62
CA SER A 160 -1.65 -0.35 12.64
C SER A 160 -1.38 1.12 12.88
N PHE A 161 -0.32 1.62 12.25
CA PHE A 161 0.01 3.03 12.23
C PHE A 161 0.78 3.36 10.96
N ASP A 162 0.57 4.57 10.45
CA ASP A 162 1.31 5.06 9.29
C ASP A 162 2.74 5.49 9.70
N LEU A 163 3.65 5.43 8.73
CA LEU A 163 4.95 6.06 8.75
C LEU A 163 5.07 6.98 7.54
N ASP A 164 5.58 8.18 7.75
CA ASP A 164 6.01 9.09 6.70
C ASP A 164 7.23 9.89 7.16
N ALA A 165 7.68 10.83 6.33
CA ALA A 165 8.83 11.67 6.63
C ALA A 165 8.65 12.48 7.93
N ASP A 166 7.44 12.96 8.21
CA ASP A 166 7.15 13.79 9.38
C ASP A 166 7.13 12.95 10.67
N ILE A 167 6.49 11.78 10.65
CA ILE A 167 6.45 10.85 11.78
C ILE A 167 7.87 10.40 12.16
N LEU A 168 8.69 10.03 11.17
CA LEU A 168 10.07 9.60 11.41
C LEU A 168 10.96 10.74 11.90
N ALA A 169 10.78 11.96 11.40
CA ALA A 169 11.53 13.14 11.86
C ALA A 169 11.16 13.55 13.29
N ARG A 170 9.87 13.46 13.66
CA ARG A 170 9.38 13.77 15.01
C ARG A 170 9.63 12.64 16.01
N GLY A 171 9.85 11.41 15.54
CA GLY A 171 9.99 10.24 16.40
C GLY A 171 8.71 9.89 17.16
N ARG A 172 7.53 10.22 16.61
CA ARG A 172 6.25 10.19 17.34
C ARG A 172 5.09 9.79 16.42
N VAL A 173 4.27 8.86 16.89
CA VAL A 173 3.04 8.40 16.23
C VAL A 173 1.84 8.89 17.03
N ASP A 174 1.06 9.77 16.42
CA ASP A 174 -0.11 10.42 17.02
C ASP A 174 -1.42 9.70 16.82
N GLU A 175 -1.41 8.70 15.93
CA GLU A 175 -2.60 8.03 15.46
C GLU A 175 -2.34 6.54 15.35
N LEU A 176 -3.20 5.74 15.99
CA LEU A 176 -3.23 4.29 15.83
C LEU A 176 -4.57 3.89 15.24
N ASN A 177 -4.57 2.86 14.39
CA ASN A 177 -5.78 2.23 13.90
C ASN A 177 -5.96 0.89 14.64
N LEU A 178 -7.08 0.73 15.35
CA LEU A 178 -7.45 -0.53 16.00
C LEU A 178 -8.47 -1.26 15.16
N TYR A 179 -8.20 -2.52 14.82
CA TYR A 179 -9.07 -3.36 14.01
C TYR A 179 -9.74 -4.40 14.88
N LEU A 180 -11.06 -4.40 14.85
CA LEU A 180 -11.90 -5.28 15.64
C LEU A 180 -12.77 -6.11 14.70
N THR A 181 -12.76 -7.42 14.89
CA THR A 181 -13.73 -8.33 14.29
C THR A 181 -14.79 -8.64 15.34
N GLY A 182 -16.05 -8.48 14.97
CA GLY A 182 -17.19 -8.84 15.82
C GLY A 182 -17.72 -10.24 15.56
N THR A 183 -17.10 -10.94 14.61
CA THR A 183 -17.57 -12.19 14.00
C THR A 183 -16.37 -13.05 13.58
N GLU A 184 -16.60 -14.35 13.39
CA GLU A 184 -15.63 -15.26 12.75
C GLU A 184 -15.47 -14.98 11.25
N ASP A 185 -16.51 -14.42 10.62
CA ASP A 185 -16.39 -13.85 9.28
C ASP A 185 -15.36 -12.72 9.34
N HIS A 186 -14.43 -12.67 8.38
CA HIS A 186 -13.43 -11.59 8.20
C HIS A 186 -14.11 -10.27 7.79
N ALA A 187 -15.06 -9.82 8.59
CA ALA A 187 -15.79 -8.57 8.54
C ALA A 187 -15.45 -7.80 9.82
N GLY A 188 -14.99 -6.56 9.66
CA GLY A 188 -14.45 -5.82 10.78
C GLY A 188 -14.73 -4.34 10.70
N ARG A 189 -14.37 -3.68 11.80
CA ARG A 189 -14.40 -2.23 11.96
C ARG A 189 -13.00 -1.79 12.36
N SER A 190 -12.52 -0.71 11.77
CA SER A 190 -11.34 -0.04 12.28
C SER A 190 -11.72 1.28 12.95
N TYR A 191 -11.05 1.56 14.06
CA TYR A 191 -11.16 2.83 14.75
C TYR A 191 -9.82 3.53 14.77
N VAL A 192 -9.83 4.82 14.45
CA VAL A 192 -8.70 5.70 14.66
C VAL A 192 -8.71 6.12 16.13
N VAL A 193 -7.57 5.96 16.80
CA VAL A 193 -7.32 6.35 18.18
C VAL A 193 -6.28 7.47 18.19
N ARG A 194 -6.62 8.56 18.87
CA ARG A 194 -5.73 9.69 19.15
C ARG A 194 -5.75 9.96 20.66
N GLU A 195 -4.90 10.88 21.13
CA GLU A 195 -4.92 11.28 22.55
C GLU A 195 -6.27 11.89 22.97
N ASP A 196 -6.95 12.58 22.05
CA ASP A 196 -8.17 13.35 22.29
C ASP A 196 -9.47 12.62 21.89
N GLY A 197 -9.39 11.45 21.25
CA GLY A 197 -10.58 10.78 20.79
C GLY A 197 -10.42 9.43 20.11
N LEU A 198 -11.57 8.82 19.86
CA LEU A 198 -11.74 7.56 19.15
C LEU A 198 -12.81 7.76 18.07
N GLU A 199 -12.49 7.39 16.84
CA GLU A 199 -13.39 7.58 15.69
C GLU A 199 -13.51 6.30 14.86
N LEU A 200 -14.73 5.93 14.45
CA LEU A 200 -14.94 4.85 13.47
C LEU A 200 -14.43 5.31 12.10
N ALA A 201 -13.41 4.64 11.56
CA ALA A 201 -12.75 5.05 10.33
C ALA A 201 -13.16 4.21 9.11
N ASN A 202 -13.43 2.92 9.31
CA ASN A 202 -13.73 2.00 8.22
C ASN A 202 -14.58 0.82 8.69
N THR A 203 -15.49 0.34 7.84
CA THR A 203 -16.05 -1.01 7.91
C THR A 203 -15.58 -1.81 6.71
N TYR A 204 -15.07 -3.01 6.91
CA TYR A 204 -14.48 -3.81 5.82
C TYR A 204 -14.95 -5.26 5.86
N ARG A 205 -14.96 -5.91 4.70
CA ARG A 205 -15.30 -7.34 4.58
C ARG A 205 -14.46 -8.02 3.52
N PHE A 206 -13.82 -9.13 3.90
CA PHE A 206 -13.08 -10.01 3.01
C PHE A 206 -13.99 -11.10 2.45
N LEU A 207 -13.95 -11.28 1.14
CA LEU A 207 -14.85 -12.13 0.38
C LEU A 207 -14.06 -12.95 -0.62
N SER A 208 -14.52 -14.16 -0.92
CA SER A 208 -13.94 -15.00 -1.98
C SER A 208 -14.51 -14.55 -3.34
N PRO A 209 -13.73 -13.95 -4.25
CA PRO A 209 -14.25 -13.34 -5.47
C PRO A 209 -15.08 -14.26 -6.36
N LYS A 210 -14.84 -15.59 -6.36
CA LYS A 210 -15.65 -16.55 -7.12
C LYS A 210 -16.93 -17.01 -6.41
N ARG A 211 -16.91 -17.12 -5.08
CA ARG A 211 -18.02 -17.68 -4.30
C ARG A 211 -19.00 -16.61 -3.85
N ASP A 212 -18.49 -15.41 -3.61
CA ASP A 212 -19.21 -14.34 -2.94
C ASP A 212 -19.40 -13.13 -3.87
N ILE A 213 -19.32 -13.33 -5.20
CA ILE A 213 -19.33 -12.23 -6.17
C ILE A 213 -20.58 -11.35 -6.05
N ASP A 214 -21.75 -11.93 -5.81
CA ASP A 214 -22.98 -11.15 -5.63
C ASP A 214 -22.89 -10.23 -4.40
N THR A 215 -22.23 -10.69 -3.33
CA THR A 215 -21.99 -9.87 -2.15
C THR A 215 -20.95 -8.79 -2.43
N VAL A 216 -19.87 -9.11 -3.16
CA VAL A 216 -18.87 -8.13 -3.60
C VAL A 216 -19.54 -7.02 -4.41
N LEU A 217 -20.32 -7.39 -5.44
CA LEU A 217 -21.01 -6.46 -6.32
C LEU A 217 -22.02 -5.60 -5.55
N SER A 218 -22.82 -6.21 -4.67
CA SER A 218 -23.79 -5.48 -3.84
C SER A 218 -23.13 -4.46 -2.91
N LEU A 219 -22.01 -4.82 -2.28
CA LEU A 219 -21.26 -3.88 -1.44
C LEU A 219 -20.62 -2.76 -2.25
N LEU A 220 -20.10 -3.06 -3.45
CA LEU A 220 -19.51 -2.06 -4.33
C LEU A 220 -20.56 -1.05 -4.78
N THR A 221 -21.68 -1.52 -5.36
CA THR A 221 -22.73 -0.64 -5.89
C THR A 221 -23.49 0.11 -4.81
N SER A 222 -23.44 -0.36 -3.55
CA SER A 222 -23.89 0.40 -2.38
C SER A 222 -22.85 1.45 -1.94
N SER A 223 -22.38 2.28 -2.88
CA SER A 223 -21.39 3.35 -2.64
C SER A 223 -22.07 4.70 -2.44
N ALA A 224 -21.56 5.48 -1.48
CA ALA A 224 -21.88 6.90 -1.36
C ALA A 224 -20.91 7.80 -2.14
N PHE A 225 -19.83 7.24 -2.69
CA PHE A 225 -18.72 7.99 -3.26
C PHE A 225 -18.50 7.72 -4.75
N VAL A 226 -19.07 6.66 -5.31
CA VAL A 226 -18.93 6.29 -6.72
C VAL A 226 -20.32 6.08 -7.31
N ASP A 227 -20.60 6.75 -8.43
CA ASP A 227 -21.83 6.56 -9.20
C ASP A 227 -21.60 5.49 -10.26
N TYR A 228 -22.12 4.29 -10.01
CA TYR A 228 -21.99 3.15 -10.93
C TYR A 228 -22.86 3.27 -12.19
N ASP A 229 -23.84 4.18 -12.20
CA ASP A 229 -24.68 4.45 -13.37
C ASP A 229 -24.10 5.56 -14.25
N ALA A 230 -23.08 6.28 -13.79
CA ALA A 230 -22.43 7.37 -14.53
C ALA A 230 -21.80 6.90 -15.86
N ALA A 231 -21.25 5.68 -15.90
CA ALA A 231 -20.67 5.09 -17.11
C ALA A 231 -20.69 3.54 -17.06
N PRO A 232 -20.88 2.86 -18.21
CA PRO A 232 -20.81 1.39 -18.27
C PRO A 232 -19.47 0.80 -17.83
N THR A 233 -18.40 1.59 -17.85
CA THR A 233 -17.05 1.18 -17.46
C THR A 233 -16.75 1.35 -15.98
N THR A 234 -17.60 2.03 -15.20
CA THR A 234 -17.32 2.35 -13.78
C THR A 234 -17.00 1.10 -12.97
N LEU A 235 -17.77 0.02 -13.15
CA LEU A 235 -17.49 -1.23 -12.43
C LEU A 235 -16.12 -1.82 -12.78
N ALA A 236 -15.67 -1.73 -14.03
CA ALA A 236 -14.35 -2.22 -14.44
C ALA A 236 -13.21 -1.30 -13.99
N GLU A 237 -13.48 -0.02 -13.75
CA GLU A 237 -12.52 0.91 -13.12
C GLU A 237 -12.36 0.63 -11.60
N VAL A 238 -13.39 0.09 -10.95
CA VAL A 238 -13.40 -0.26 -9.52
C VAL A 238 -12.91 -1.70 -9.28
N LEU A 239 -13.58 -2.69 -9.90
CA LEU A 239 -13.24 -4.11 -9.85
C LEU A 239 -12.33 -4.46 -11.02
N ILE A 240 -11.09 -3.99 -10.93
CA ILE A 240 -10.09 -4.04 -12.00
C ILE A 240 -9.84 -5.49 -12.46
N PRO A 241 -10.11 -5.84 -13.74
CA PRO A 241 -9.97 -7.19 -14.25
C PRO A 241 -8.58 -7.81 -14.06
N GLU A 242 -7.51 -7.02 -14.24
CA GLU A 242 -6.13 -7.47 -14.08
C GLU A 242 -5.79 -7.88 -12.65
N LEU A 243 -6.50 -7.34 -11.65
CA LEU A 243 -6.32 -7.66 -10.24
C LEU A 243 -7.32 -8.69 -9.73
N PHE A 244 -8.41 -8.93 -10.45
CA PHE A 244 -9.53 -9.75 -9.98
C PHE A 244 -9.18 -11.25 -9.86
N ALA A 245 -8.17 -11.72 -10.58
CA ALA A 245 -7.57 -13.04 -10.38
C ALA A 245 -6.74 -13.07 -9.09
N CYS A 246 -7.42 -12.99 -7.95
CA CYS A 246 -6.87 -12.93 -6.60
C CYS A 246 -7.54 -13.96 -5.69
N LYS A 247 -7.02 -14.15 -4.48
CA LYS A 247 -7.58 -15.08 -3.47
C LYS A 247 -8.79 -14.50 -2.75
N LYS A 248 -8.74 -13.22 -2.37
CA LYS A 248 -9.81 -12.51 -1.67
C LYS A 248 -9.97 -11.10 -2.20
N VAL A 249 -11.20 -10.60 -2.17
CA VAL A 249 -11.51 -9.18 -2.36
C VAL A 249 -11.98 -8.63 -1.03
N CYS A 250 -11.34 -7.57 -0.56
CA CYS A 250 -11.83 -6.79 0.58
C CYS A 250 -12.56 -5.55 0.07
N VAL A 251 -13.82 -5.38 0.46
CA VAL A 251 -14.55 -4.14 0.23
C VAL A 251 -14.61 -3.38 1.54
N ALA A 252 -14.16 -2.13 1.51
CA ALA A 252 -14.06 -1.22 2.64
C ALA A 252 -14.91 0.03 2.39
N LYS A 253 -15.65 0.47 3.42
CA LYS A 253 -16.43 1.71 3.43
C LYS A 253 -15.80 2.65 4.44
N LYS A 254 -15.16 3.71 3.94
CA LYS A 254 -14.43 4.68 4.76
C LYS A 254 -15.17 6.01 4.78
N ARG A 255 -14.73 6.90 5.67
CA ARG A 255 -15.39 8.20 5.89
C ARG A 255 -15.47 9.09 4.66
N THR A 256 -14.49 9.05 3.76
CA THR A 256 -14.41 9.97 2.61
C THR A 256 -14.27 9.29 1.25
N HIS A 257 -14.22 7.95 1.22
CA HIS A 257 -14.02 7.16 0.00
C HIS A 257 -14.38 5.69 0.29
N ASP A 258 -14.56 4.91 -0.77
CA ASP A 258 -14.58 3.46 -0.66
C ASP A 258 -13.18 2.89 -0.87
N GLY A 259 -12.97 1.65 -0.46
CA GLY A 259 -11.72 0.92 -0.68
C GLY A 259 -12.00 -0.47 -1.25
N VAL A 260 -11.16 -0.89 -2.21
CA VAL A 260 -11.16 -2.25 -2.74
C VAL A 260 -9.75 -2.79 -2.70
N TYR A 261 -9.58 -3.95 -2.08
CA TYR A 261 -8.30 -4.61 -1.95
C TYR A 261 -8.36 -5.99 -2.56
N PHE A 262 -7.31 -6.35 -3.29
CA PHE A 262 -7.14 -7.63 -3.94
C PHE A 262 -6.02 -8.37 -3.22
N SER A 263 -6.39 -9.43 -2.52
CA SER A 263 -5.47 -10.23 -1.73
C SER A 263 -4.96 -11.43 -2.50
N GLY A 264 -3.67 -11.72 -2.41
CA GLY A 264 -3.10 -12.87 -3.08
C GLY A 264 -2.99 -12.69 -4.59
N VAL A 265 -2.63 -11.50 -5.05
CA VAL A 265 -2.21 -11.24 -6.43
C VAL A 265 -0.75 -11.67 -6.62
N ASP A 266 -0.35 -11.91 -7.86
CA ASP A 266 1.04 -12.24 -8.16
C ASP A 266 1.91 -11.05 -8.52
N VAL A 267 3.20 -11.32 -8.76
CA VAL A 267 4.18 -10.29 -9.12
C VAL A 267 3.86 -9.59 -10.44
N ASP A 268 3.25 -10.27 -11.41
CA ASP A 268 2.89 -9.65 -12.69
C ASP A 268 1.73 -8.67 -12.51
N GLN A 269 0.75 -9.04 -11.68
CA GLN A 269 -0.35 -8.17 -11.27
C GLN A 269 0.14 -6.98 -10.42
N LEU A 270 1.09 -7.20 -9.51
CA LEU A 270 1.76 -6.11 -8.78
C LEU A 270 2.45 -5.15 -9.75
N LEU A 271 3.22 -5.66 -10.71
CA LEU A 271 3.88 -4.81 -11.71
C LEU A 271 2.88 -4.03 -12.56
N TRP A 272 1.75 -4.63 -12.91
CA TRP A 272 0.67 -3.92 -13.59
C TRP A 272 0.20 -2.72 -12.75
N LEU A 273 -0.05 -2.92 -11.45
CA LEU A 273 -0.46 -1.85 -10.53
C LEU A 273 0.60 -0.74 -10.45
N LEU A 274 1.86 -1.12 -10.24
CA LEU A 274 2.97 -0.17 -10.12
C LEU A 274 3.16 0.68 -11.39
N ARG A 275 2.90 0.11 -12.59
CA ARG A 275 2.94 0.84 -13.87
C ARG A 275 1.70 1.70 -14.11
N ARG A 276 0.53 1.26 -13.64
CA ARG A 276 -0.76 1.90 -13.89
C ARG A 276 -0.94 3.18 -13.07
N PHE A 277 -0.41 3.20 -11.86
CA PHE A 277 -0.56 4.24 -10.86
C PHE A 277 0.74 5.03 -10.66
N PRO A 278 0.69 6.24 -10.07
CA PRO A 278 1.83 7.15 -9.97
C PRO A 278 2.87 6.72 -8.90
N TYR A 279 3.39 5.50 -9.00
CA TYR A 279 4.55 5.06 -8.23
C TYR A 279 5.84 5.63 -8.82
N PRO A 280 6.89 5.88 -8.01
CA PRO A 280 8.17 6.36 -8.52
C PRO A 280 8.73 5.41 -9.59
N PRO A 281 9.16 5.90 -10.77
CA PRO A 281 9.68 5.04 -11.84
C PRO A 281 10.84 4.13 -11.41
N ALA A 282 11.67 4.61 -10.48
CA ALA A 282 12.75 3.80 -9.91
C ALA A 282 12.22 2.59 -9.12
N LEU A 283 11.11 2.74 -8.37
CA LEU A 283 10.48 1.64 -7.66
C LEU A 283 9.91 0.61 -8.63
N VAL A 284 9.26 1.08 -9.70
CA VAL A 284 8.74 0.20 -10.77
C VAL A 284 9.88 -0.60 -11.39
N ALA A 285 10.96 0.06 -11.83
CA ALA A 285 12.10 -0.59 -12.45
C ALA A 285 12.86 -1.54 -11.48
N PHE A 286 12.88 -1.23 -10.18
CA PHE A 286 13.41 -2.14 -9.16
C PHE A 286 12.56 -3.39 -9.02
N ALA A 287 11.23 -3.24 -8.92
CA ALA A 287 10.30 -4.35 -8.86
C ALA A 287 10.39 -5.24 -10.12
N GLU A 288 10.50 -4.64 -11.31
CA GLU A 288 10.66 -5.37 -12.58
C GLU A 288 11.94 -6.22 -12.59
N ARG A 289 13.05 -5.65 -12.12
CA ARG A 289 14.32 -6.37 -12.01
C ARG A 289 14.24 -7.53 -11.02
N CYS A 290 13.55 -7.34 -9.90
CA CYS A 290 13.39 -8.36 -8.86
C CYS A 290 12.32 -9.39 -9.20
N ALA A 291 11.44 -9.14 -10.18
CA ALA A 291 10.26 -9.97 -10.43
C ALA A 291 10.55 -11.48 -10.61
N PRO A 292 11.59 -11.91 -11.33
CA PRO A 292 11.92 -13.33 -11.44
C PRO A 292 12.27 -13.99 -10.09
N GLU A 293 12.78 -13.22 -9.14
CA GLU A 293 13.09 -13.69 -7.78
C GLU A 293 11.91 -13.47 -6.81
N LEU A 294 10.83 -12.80 -7.20
CA LEU A 294 9.64 -12.56 -6.39
C LEU A 294 8.41 -13.40 -6.83
N ASP A 295 8.51 -14.11 -7.95
CA ASP A 295 7.44 -14.94 -8.57
C ASP A 295 6.85 -16.05 -7.67
N HIS A 296 7.52 -16.39 -6.58
CA HIS A 296 7.08 -17.37 -5.58
C HIS A 296 6.13 -16.77 -4.54
N LEU A 297 6.11 -15.45 -4.42
CA LEU A 297 5.31 -14.73 -3.45
C LEU A 297 3.90 -14.46 -3.97
N TYR A 298 3.02 -14.20 -3.02
CA TYR A 298 1.81 -13.44 -3.26
C TYR A 298 2.01 -12.05 -2.68
N PHE A 299 1.34 -11.08 -3.29
CA PHE A 299 1.21 -9.72 -2.79
C PHE A 299 -0.26 -9.41 -2.59
N ASP A 300 -0.51 -8.33 -1.88
CA ASP A 300 -1.84 -7.75 -1.79
C ASP A 300 -1.77 -6.32 -2.29
N VAL A 301 -2.87 -5.83 -2.85
CA VAL A 301 -2.95 -4.45 -3.36
C VAL A 301 -4.27 -3.81 -2.97
N GLY A 302 -4.26 -2.50 -2.79
CA GLY A 302 -5.43 -1.75 -2.35
C GLY A 302 -5.61 -0.46 -3.14
N LEU A 303 -6.86 -0.13 -3.41
CA LEU A 303 -7.29 1.07 -4.11
C LEU A 303 -8.32 1.78 -3.24
N ASP A 304 -8.10 3.05 -2.95
CA ASP A 304 -9.15 3.93 -2.48
C ASP A 304 -9.82 4.61 -3.66
N LEU A 305 -11.13 4.78 -3.60
CA LEU A 305 -11.98 5.09 -4.74
C LEU A 305 -12.98 6.19 -4.37
N GLN A 306 -13.08 7.17 -5.25
CA GLN A 306 -14.12 8.20 -5.21
C GLN A 306 -14.44 8.69 -6.62
N GLN A 307 -15.60 9.28 -6.82
CA GLN A 307 -15.95 9.95 -8.07
C GLN A 307 -15.16 11.24 -8.20
N GLY A 308 -14.46 11.40 -9.32
CA GLY A 308 -13.85 12.65 -9.72
C GLY A 308 -14.88 13.69 -10.20
N PRO A 309 -14.52 14.98 -10.22
CA PRO A 309 -15.39 16.04 -10.74
C PRO A 309 -15.79 15.87 -12.22
N ASP A 310 -15.03 15.08 -12.98
CA ASP A 310 -15.25 14.75 -14.38
C ASP A 310 -16.17 13.53 -14.58
N GLY A 311 -16.73 12.96 -13.50
CA GLY A 311 -17.57 11.78 -13.56
C GLY A 311 -16.79 10.48 -13.79
N ARG A 312 -15.46 10.48 -13.64
CA ARG A 312 -14.62 9.27 -13.71
C ARG A 312 -14.20 8.77 -12.33
N VAL A 313 -13.83 7.50 -12.20
CA VAL A 313 -13.29 6.98 -10.94
C VAL A 313 -11.89 7.57 -10.70
N ALA A 314 -11.72 8.20 -9.55
CA ALA A 314 -10.43 8.70 -9.07
C ALA A 314 -9.87 7.76 -8.00
N TYR A 315 -8.54 7.67 -7.97
CA TYR A 315 -7.79 6.81 -7.05
C TYR A 315 -6.92 7.66 -6.11
N PRO A 316 -7.52 8.30 -5.08
CA PRO A 316 -6.78 9.19 -4.18
C PRO A 316 -5.64 8.49 -3.43
N LYS A 317 -5.69 7.15 -3.31
CA LYS A 317 -4.62 6.36 -2.72
C LYS A 317 -4.57 4.97 -3.34
N THR A 318 -3.37 4.50 -3.64
CA THR A 318 -3.12 3.09 -3.96
C THR A 318 -2.01 2.54 -3.09
N GLY A 319 -2.04 1.24 -2.80
CA GLY A 319 -1.04 0.58 -1.99
C GLY A 319 -0.76 -0.85 -2.44
N PHE A 320 0.45 -1.34 -2.13
CA PHE A 320 0.75 -2.77 -2.14
C PHE A 320 1.30 -3.20 -0.78
N TYR A 321 1.12 -4.48 -0.46
CA TYR A 321 1.41 -5.03 0.87
C TYR A 321 2.23 -6.30 0.77
N GLY A 322 2.97 -6.58 1.86
CA GLY A 322 3.76 -7.78 2.05
C GLY A 322 4.16 -7.94 3.51
N THR A 323 5.03 -8.91 3.81
CA THR A 323 5.50 -9.19 5.17
C THR A 323 6.94 -8.77 5.40
N LEU A 324 7.21 -8.30 6.62
CA LEU A 324 8.50 -7.97 7.20
C LEU A 324 8.81 -8.96 8.33
#